data_AF-A0A369B212-F1
#
_entry.id   AF-A0A369B212-F1
#
_cell.length_a   1.000
_cell.length_b   1.000
_cell.length_c   1.000
_cell.angle_alpha   90.00
_cell.angle_beta   90.00
_cell.angle_gamma   90.00
#
_symmetry.space_group_name_H-M   'P 1'
#
loop_
_entity.id
_entity.type
_entity.pdbx_description
1 polymer ?
#
loop_
_entity_poly.entity_id
_entity_poly.type
_entity_poly.pdbx_seq_one_letter_code
_entity_poly.pdbx_strand_id
1 'polypeptide(L)'
;MTYNESLKCFQQSRWESLSVEEKAEAMQAMENEMALRSGREPCKVHISREWCDDDKLGVYDCESRTIQVNGWQLENLSLHGNEADSHLETILHEGRHAYQYDAVTGKIDHPDKQEVEVWTENMKEENCVQPGPGNEDAYNNQPIERDANDFAQETMRQVKEEMKQANGESLDEGSGGGDFKSRWSCFTEKLGGLLGGGEDNSHSRGNGEEAAGSEAHSQETDGGHGQDEGQGMER
;
A
#
# COMPACT_ATOMS: atom_id res chain seq x y z
N MET A 1 12.95 -20.35 3.83
CA MET A 1 11.55 -20.80 3.92
C MET A 1 10.79 -20.39 2.68
N THR A 2 9.93 -21.25 2.15
CA THR A 2 8.98 -20.95 1.05
C THR A 2 7.65 -20.42 1.59
N TYR A 3 6.81 -19.85 0.73
CA TYR A 3 5.47 -19.40 1.11
C TYR A 3 4.60 -20.51 1.72
N ASN A 4 4.53 -21.69 1.08
CA ASN A 4 3.71 -22.79 1.58
C ASN A 4 4.19 -23.33 2.95
N GLU A 5 5.49 -23.25 3.22
CA GLU A 5 6.04 -23.58 4.54
C GLU A 5 5.66 -22.52 5.58
N SER A 6 5.69 -21.23 5.21
CA SER A 6 5.35 -20.14 6.14
C SER A 6 3.86 -20.13 6.52
N LEU A 7 2.95 -20.53 5.62
CA LEU A 7 1.52 -20.71 5.95
C LEU A 7 1.31 -21.61 7.18
N LYS A 8 2.14 -22.64 7.36
CA LYS A 8 2.04 -23.53 8.52
C LYS A 8 2.56 -22.90 9.80
N CYS A 9 3.52 -21.98 9.68
CA CYS A 9 4.10 -21.25 10.81
C CYS A 9 3.08 -20.30 11.48
N PHE A 10 2.14 -19.74 10.71
CA PHE A 10 1.11 -18.81 11.23
C PHE A 10 -0.06 -19.51 11.95
N GLN A 11 0.02 -20.82 12.19
CA GLN A 11 -0.89 -21.49 13.13
C GLN A 11 -0.44 -21.20 14.56
N GLN A 12 -1.34 -20.72 15.43
CA GLN A 12 -0.96 -20.28 16.78
C GLN A 12 -0.11 -21.30 17.56
N SER A 13 -0.52 -22.57 17.58
CA SER A 13 0.22 -23.63 18.27
C SER A 13 1.61 -23.88 17.68
N ARG A 14 1.78 -23.70 16.37
CA ARG A 14 3.08 -23.78 15.71
C ARG A 14 3.89 -22.53 16.05
N TRP A 15 3.31 -21.35 15.89
CA TRP A 15 3.93 -20.05 16.15
C TRP A 15 4.57 -19.96 17.54
N GLU A 16 3.86 -20.39 18.58
CA GLU A 16 4.35 -20.42 19.97
C GLU A 16 5.58 -21.33 20.18
N SER A 17 5.76 -22.33 19.29
CA SER A 17 6.91 -23.24 19.33
C SER A 17 8.12 -22.73 18.54
N LEU A 18 7.96 -21.70 17.72
CA LEU A 18 9.02 -21.15 16.86
C LEU A 18 9.95 -20.23 17.65
N SER A 19 11.24 -20.24 17.29
CA SER A 19 12.16 -19.19 17.71
C SER A 19 11.82 -17.85 17.06
N VAL A 20 12.38 -16.75 17.58
CA VAL A 20 12.22 -15.42 16.98
C VAL A 20 12.75 -15.40 15.54
N GLU A 21 13.85 -16.10 15.28
CA GLU A 21 14.42 -16.23 13.94
C GLU A 21 13.51 -17.01 12.99
N GLU A 22 12.91 -18.12 13.45
CA GLU A 22 11.96 -18.89 12.64
C GLU A 22 10.69 -18.09 12.33
N LYS A 23 10.20 -17.28 13.30
CA LYS A 23 9.09 -16.33 13.08
C LYS A 23 9.47 -15.28 12.03
N ALA A 24 10.68 -14.73 12.11
CA ALA A 24 11.20 -13.77 11.14
C ALA A 24 11.29 -14.37 9.72
N GLU A 25 11.75 -15.61 9.59
CA GLU A 25 11.76 -16.31 8.30
C GLU A 25 10.36 -16.53 7.71
N ALA A 26 9.38 -16.86 8.57
CA ALA A 26 7.99 -17.02 8.15
C ALA A 26 7.39 -15.70 7.65
N MET A 27 7.63 -14.61 8.38
CA MET A 27 7.22 -13.26 7.99
C MET A 27 7.90 -12.81 6.68
N GLN A 28 9.20 -13.04 6.52
CA GLN A 28 9.92 -12.73 5.28
C GLN A 28 9.37 -13.52 4.08
N ALA A 29 9.05 -14.80 4.26
CA ALA A 29 8.48 -15.61 3.19
C ALA A 29 7.06 -15.15 2.79
N MET A 30 6.25 -14.69 3.75
CA MET A 30 4.95 -14.06 3.48
C MET A 30 5.12 -12.76 2.69
N GLU A 31 5.97 -11.86 3.15
CA GLU A 31 6.28 -10.59 2.48
C GLU A 31 6.78 -10.80 1.05
N ASN A 32 7.68 -11.78 0.84
CA ASN A 32 8.18 -12.12 -0.49
C ASN A 32 7.05 -12.52 -1.45
N GLU A 33 6.12 -13.34 -0.99
CA GLU A 33 4.97 -13.76 -1.80
C GLU A 33 4.03 -12.58 -2.09
N MET A 34 3.71 -11.76 -1.08
CA MET A 34 2.80 -10.62 -1.25
C MET A 34 3.39 -9.56 -2.18
N ALA A 35 4.69 -9.28 -2.06
CA ALA A 35 5.42 -8.40 -2.97
C ALA A 35 5.36 -8.91 -4.41
N LEU A 36 5.62 -10.20 -4.61
CA LEU A 36 5.53 -10.85 -5.92
C LEU A 36 4.13 -10.74 -6.52
N ARG A 37 3.07 -11.02 -5.73
CA ARG A 37 1.67 -10.92 -6.17
C ARG A 37 1.30 -9.49 -6.56
N SER A 38 1.82 -8.51 -5.85
CA SER A 38 1.55 -7.08 -6.10
C SER A 38 2.49 -6.44 -7.14
N GLY A 39 3.44 -7.21 -7.70
CA GLY A 39 4.35 -6.73 -8.74
C GLY A 39 5.39 -5.72 -8.23
N ARG A 40 5.70 -5.74 -6.93
CA ARG A 40 6.75 -4.91 -6.31
C ARG A 40 7.93 -5.76 -5.86
N GLU A 41 9.07 -5.10 -5.66
CA GLU A 41 10.21 -5.73 -5.00
C GLU A 41 9.91 -5.97 -3.51
N PRO A 42 10.31 -7.13 -2.94
CA PRO A 42 10.05 -7.44 -1.54
C PRO A 42 10.84 -6.54 -0.60
N CYS A 43 10.21 -6.19 0.51
CA CYS A 43 10.88 -5.54 1.63
C CYS A 43 11.61 -6.58 2.48
N LYS A 44 12.74 -6.17 3.05
CA LYS A 44 13.42 -6.98 4.05
C LYS A 44 12.70 -6.83 5.39
N VAL A 45 12.31 -7.95 5.99
CA VAL A 45 11.81 -8.00 7.36
C VAL A 45 13.00 -7.94 8.31
N HIS A 46 13.02 -6.93 9.18
CA HIS A 46 14.05 -6.72 10.19
C HIS A 46 13.44 -6.79 11.59
N ILE A 47 14.00 -7.64 12.44
CA ILE A 47 13.57 -7.72 13.83
C ILE A 47 14.33 -6.66 14.63
N SER A 48 13.63 -5.62 15.07
CA SER A 48 14.17 -4.56 15.91
C SER A 48 13.92 -4.85 17.38
N ARG A 49 14.91 -4.57 18.24
CA ARG A 49 14.75 -4.59 19.71
C ARG A 49 14.81 -3.20 20.33
N GLU A 50 14.75 -2.17 19.50
CA GLU A 50 14.88 -0.78 19.93
C GLU A 50 13.57 -0.22 20.52
N TRP A 51 12.43 -0.85 20.24
CA TRP A 51 11.10 -0.44 20.71
C TRP A 51 10.65 -1.22 21.96
N CYS A 52 11.51 -1.20 22.98
CA CYS A 52 11.14 -1.73 24.30
C CYS A 52 9.99 -0.89 24.86
N ASP A 53 8.92 -1.53 25.33
CA ASP A 53 7.69 -0.92 25.88
C ASP A 53 6.77 -0.20 24.88
N ASP A 54 6.94 -0.43 23.57
CA ASP A 54 6.03 0.03 22.52
C ASP A 54 4.97 -1.06 22.21
N ASP A 55 3.71 -0.66 22.07
CA ASP A 55 2.59 -1.53 21.68
C ASP A 55 2.51 -1.74 20.16
N LYS A 56 3.30 -0.99 19.39
CA LYS A 56 3.49 -1.18 17.96
C LYS A 56 4.17 -2.52 17.66
N LEU A 57 3.53 -3.29 16.77
CA LEU A 57 4.06 -4.57 16.28
C LEU A 57 5.06 -4.40 15.13
N GLY A 58 4.87 -3.39 14.28
CA GLY A 58 5.79 -3.10 13.18
C GLY A 58 5.60 -1.72 12.57
N VAL A 59 6.52 -1.35 11.67
CA VAL A 59 6.40 -0.18 10.79
C VAL A 59 7.24 -0.39 9.53
N TYR A 60 6.73 0.09 8.40
CA TYR A 60 7.47 0.23 7.17
C TYR A 60 8.38 1.48 7.18
N ASP A 61 9.66 1.29 6.89
CA ASP A 61 10.63 2.35 6.65
C ASP A 61 10.90 2.48 5.15
N CYS A 62 10.47 3.61 4.57
CA CYS A 62 10.62 3.88 3.14
C CYS A 62 12.04 4.21 2.71
N GLU A 63 12.90 4.72 3.60
CA GLU A 63 14.29 5.06 3.29
C GLU A 63 15.13 3.79 3.12
N SER A 64 15.01 2.87 4.08
CA SER A 64 15.74 1.60 4.04
C SER A 64 14.99 0.49 3.30
N ARG A 65 13.71 0.72 2.94
CA ARG A 65 12.78 -0.27 2.38
C ARG A 65 12.68 -1.54 3.22
N THR A 66 12.58 -1.36 4.53
CA THR A 66 12.46 -2.47 5.48
C THR A 66 11.11 -2.45 6.17
N ILE A 67 10.61 -3.64 6.51
CA ILE A 67 9.52 -3.79 7.48
C ILE A 67 10.19 -4.10 8.81
N GLN A 68 10.15 -3.13 9.70
CA GLN A 68 10.73 -3.21 11.03
C GLN A 68 9.68 -3.84 11.95
N VAL A 69 10.00 -4.96 12.61
CA VAL A 69 9.10 -5.70 13.49
C VAL A 69 9.61 -5.66 14.92
N ASN A 70 8.72 -5.42 15.87
CA ASN A 70 9.05 -5.37 17.29
C ASN A 70 9.40 -6.77 17.82
N GLY A 71 10.69 -7.02 18.01
CA GLY A 71 11.21 -8.29 18.49
C GLY A 71 10.74 -8.66 19.90
N TRP A 72 10.41 -7.68 20.75
CA TRP A 72 9.87 -7.95 22.09
C TRP A 72 8.47 -8.56 22.05
N GLN A 73 7.69 -8.28 21.00
CA GLN A 73 6.35 -8.83 20.82
C GLN A 73 6.35 -10.22 20.14
N LEU A 74 7.52 -10.70 19.70
CA LEU A 74 7.68 -12.07 19.18
C LEU A 74 7.99 -13.09 20.28
N GLU A 75 8.25 -12.64 21.51
CA GLU A 75 8.63 -13.50 22.62
C GLU A 75 7.40 -13.97 23.42
N ASN A 76 7.52 -15.10 24.13
CA ASN A 76 6.42 -15.67 24.91
C ASN A 76 5.96 -14.80 26.09
N LEU A 77 6.78 -13.82 26.49
CA LEU A 77 6.45 -12.84 27.52
C LEU A 77 5.97 -11.50 26.94
N SER A 78 5.62 -11.47 25.65
CA SER A 78 5.03 -10.31 24.98
C SER A 78 3.86 -9.75 25.81
N LEU A 79 3.86 -8.42 25.96
CA LEU A 79 2.80 -7.67 26.64
C LEU A 79 1.65 -7.33 25.68
N HIS A 80 1.97 -7.22 24.39
CA HIS A 80 1.07 -6.78 23.32
C HIS A 80 1.34 -7.63 22.08
N GLY A 81 0.66 -8.77 21.99
CA GLY A 81 0.56 -9.47 20.70
C GLY A 81 1.67 -10.49 20.41
N ASN A 82 1.54 -11.72 20.93
CA ASN A 82 2.27 -12.89 20.40
C ASN A 82 1.30 -13.87 19.70
N GLU A 83 0.17 -13.37 19.24
CA GLU A 83 -0.71 -14.11 18.34
C GLU A 83 -0.14 -14.07 16.93
N ALA A 84 -0.09 -15.24 16.29
CA ALA A 84 0.39 -15.40 14.92
C ALA A 84 -0.40 -14.52 13.94
N ASP A 85 -1.71 -14.38 14.19
CA ASP A 85 -2.61 -13.55 13.39
C ASP A 85 -2.20 -12.06 13.45
N SER A 86 -1.86 -11.52 14.62
CA SER A 86 -1.47 -10.11 14.79
C SER A 86 -0.19 -9.78 14.01
N HIS A 87 0.80 -10.68 14.04
CA HIS A 87 2.05 -10.52 13.28
C HIS A 87 1.84 -10.73 11.78
N LEU A 88 0.97 -11.65 11.38
CA LEU A 88 0.58 -11.82 9.98
C LEU A 88 -0.08 -10.55 9.44
N GLU A 89 -1.08 -10.03 10.14
CA GLU A 89 -1.79 -8.80 9.77
C GLU A 89 -0.82 -7.62 9.66
N THR A 90 0.12 -7.49 10.60
CA THR A 90 1.17 -6.47 10.57
C THR A 90 2.00 -6.56 9.29
N ILE A 91 2.50 -7.74 8.92
CA ILE A 91 3.28 -7.90 7.67
C ILE A 91 2.45 -7.54 6.43
N LEU A 92 1.17 -7.92 6.40
CA LEU A 92 0.29 -7.58 5.27
C LEU A 92 0.04 -6.07 5.18
N HIS A 93 -0.17 -5.42 6.33
CA HIS A 93 -0.39 -3.98 6.45
C HIS A 93 0.87 -3.19 6.04
N GLU A 94 2.03 -3.47 6.64
CA GLU A 94 3.29 -2.77 6.31
C GLU A 94 3.74 -3.05 4.87
N GLY A 95 3.49 -4.26 4.36
CA GLY A 95 3.69 -4.59 2.96
C GLY A 95 2.80 -3.80 2.01
N ARG A 96 1.61 -3.35 2.45
CA ARG A 96 0.74 -2.47 1.68
C ARG A 96 1.24 -1.03 1.69
N HIS A 97 1.81 -0.54 2.78
CA HIS A 97 2.53 0.75 2.79
C HIS A 97 3.70 0.77 1.80
N ALA A 98 4.46 -0.32 1.70
CA ALA A 98 5.51 -0.44 0.69
C ALA A 98 4.96 -0.36 -0.75
N TYR A 99 3.80 -0.99 -1.00
CA TYR A 99 3.11 -0.91 -2.29
C TYR A 99 2.64 0.51 -2.61
N GLN A 100 1.96 1.17 -1.68
CA GLN A 100 1.47 2.55 -1.86
C GLN A 100 2.63 3.50 -2.15
N TYR A 101 3.75 3.36 -1.43
CA TYR A 101 4.94 4.16 -1.67
C TYR A 101 5.53 3.93 -3.07
N ASP A 102 5.62 2.67 -3.52
CA ASP A 102 6.09 2.36 -4.87
C ASP A 102 5.14 2.88 -5.96
N ALA A 103 3.82 2.92 -5.71
CA ALA A 103 2.85 3.48 -6.62
C ALA A 103 2.96 5.01 -6.71
N VAL A 104 3.02 5.70 -5.57
CA VAL A 104 3.18 7.17 -5.48
C VAL A 104 4.50 7.63 -6.10
N THR A 105 5.59 6.86 -5.92
CA THR A 105 6.90 7.18 -6.53
C THR A 105 7.04 6.71 -7.98
N GLY A 106 6.00 6.11 -8.56
CA GLY A 106 5.97 5.68 -9.97
C GLY A 106 6.84 4.47 -10.30
N LYS A 107 7.24 3.68 -9.29
CA LYS A 107 7.99 2.42 -9.48
C LYS A 107 7.10 1.27 -9.96
N ILE A 108 5.82 1.31 -9.58
CA ILE A 108 4.80 0.37 -10.03
C ILE A 108 3.59 1.12 -10.58
N ASP A 109 2.84 0.47 -11.46
CA ASP A 109 1.63 1.02 -12.06
C ASP A 109 0.40 0.54 -11.28
N HIS A 110 -0.15 1.40 -10.43
CA HIS A 110 -1.43 1.14 -9.79
C HIS A 110 -2.60 1.55 -10.71
N PRO A 111 -3.66 0.72 -10.87
CA PRO A 111 -4.73 0.94 -11.83
C PRO A 111 -5.59 2.18 -11.57
N ASP A 112 -5.89 2.52 -10.32
CA ASP A 112 -6.68 3.70 -9.97
C ASP A 112 -5.79 4.92 -9.72
N LYS A 113 -5.69 5.81 -10.71
CA LYS A 113 -4.87 7.02 -10.59
C LYS A 113 -5.38 8.00 -9.55
N GLN A 114 -6.69 8.03 -9.29
CA GLN A 114 -7.26 8.91 -8.27
C GLN A 114 -6.87 8.42 -6.87
N GLU A 115 -6.84 7.11 -6.66
CA GLU A 115 -6.38 6.51 -5.41
C GLU A 115 -4.89 6.86 -5.13
N VAL A 116 -4.04 6.77 -6.15
CA VAL A 116 -2.63 7.20 -6.05
C VAL A 116 -2.51 8.69 -5.74
N GLU A 117 -3.32 9.55 -6.35
CA GLU A 117 -3.35 10.98 -6.02
C GLU A 117 -3.73 11.23 -4.56
N VAL A 118 -4.74 10.51 -4.04
CA VAL A 118 -5.15 10.59 -2.64
C VAL A 118 -4.02 10.15 -1.69
N TRP A 119 -3.33 9.06 -1.98
CA TRP A 119 -2.15 8.64 -1.21
C TRP A 119 -1.02 9.66 -1.28
N THR A 120 -0.76 10.20 -2.48
CA THR A 120 0.28 11.22 -2.70
C THR A 120 0.02 12.45 -1.85
N GLU A 121 -1.23 12.93 -1.81
CA GLU A 121 -1.61 14.06 -0.98
C GLU A 121 -1.54 13.74 0.51
N ASN A 122 -1.97 12.55 0.94
CA ASN A 122 -1.94 12.15 2.36
C ASN A 122 -0.52 11.94 2.89
N MET A 123 0.42 11.47 2.07
CA MET A 123 1.83 11.27 2.45
C MET A 123 2.63 12.58 2.63
N LYS A 124 2.07 13.74 2.27
CA LYS A 124 2.71 15.03 2.54
C LYS A 124 2.75 15.31 4.04
N GLU A 125 3.85 15.89 4.52
CA GLU A 125 4.08 16.14 5.96
C GLU A 125 2.94 16.94 6.60
N GLU A 126 2.40 17.93 5.89
CA GLU A 126 1.30 18.78 6.35
C GLU A 126 -0.07 18.08 6.45
N ASN A 127 -0.24 16.94 5.78
CA ASN A 127 -1.50 16.20 5.68
C ASN A 127 -1.47 14.87 6.44
N CYS A 128 -0.28 14.41 6.83
CA CYS A 128 -0.08 13.15 7.54
C CYS A 128 -0.30 13.34 9.04
N VAL A 129 -1.39 12.78 9.56
CA VAL A 129 -1.64 12.67 11.00
C VAL A 129 -0.64 11.67 11.56
N GLN A 130 0.07 12.05 12.61
CA GLN A 130 1.01 11.18 13.31
C GLN A 130 0.28 10.36 14.39
N PRO A 131 0.70 9.11 14.63
CA PRO A 131 0.09 8.29 15.68
C PRO A 131 0.43 8.89 17.05
N GLY A 132 -0.52 8.85 17.98
CA GLY A 132 -0.29 9.31 19.35
C GLY A 132 -1.57 9.45 20.18
N PRO A 133 -1.43 9.63 21.51
CA PRO A 133 -2.56 9.70 22.43
C PRO A 133 -3.59 10.76 22.02
N GLY A 134 -4.83 10.33 21.79
CA GLY A 134 -5.95 11.21 21.40
C GLY A 134 -6.07 11.50 19.91
N ASN A 135 -5.19 10.94 19.07
CA ASN A 135 -5.23 11.06 17.60
C ASN A 135 -5.45 9.71 16.91
N GLU A 136 -5.71 8.63 17.65
CA GLU A 136 -5.77 7.26 17.13
C GLU A 136 -6.86 7.12 16.06
N ASP A 137 -8.06 7.65 16.33
CA ASP A 137 -9.16 7.62 15.36
C ASP A 137 -8.82 8.43 14.10
N ALA A 138 -8.18 9.59 14.25
CA ALA A 138 -7.80 10.43 13.11
C ALA A 138 -6.70 9.75 12.28
N TYR A 139 -5.72 9.14 12.95
CA TYR A 139 -4.64 8.37 12.34
C TYR A 139 -5.19 7.19 11.53
N ASN A 140 -5.97 6.31 12.17
CA ASN A 140 -6.51 5.10 11.55
C ASN A 140 -7.50 5.40 10.40
N ASN A 141 -8.13 6.57 10.41
CA ASN A 141 -9.05 7.00 9.35
C ASN A 141 -8.37 7.77 8.22
N GLN A 142 -7.04 7.90 8.21
CA GLN A 142 -6.35 8.46 7.06
C GLN A 142 -6.52 7.55 5.82
N PRO A 143 -6.59 8.12 4.61
CA PRO A 143 -6.75 7.32 3.39
C PRO A 143 -5.71 6.20 3.24
N ILE A 144 -4.45 6.48 3.55
CA ILE A 144 -3.36 5.49 3.44
C ILE A 144 -3.54 4.32 4.43
N GLU A 145 -3.93 4.63 5.67
CA GLU A 145 -4.14 3.67 6.76
C GLU A 145 -5.40 2.84 6.54
N ARG A 146 -6.49 3.44 6.05
CA ARG A 146 -7.71 2.70 5.71
C ARG A 146 -7.47 1.69 4.60
N ASP A 147 -6.80 2.10 3.52
CA ASP A 147 -6.45 1.17 2.44
C ASP A 147 -5.52 0.04 2.93
N ALA A 148 -4.51 0.38 3.76
CA ALA A 148 -3.61 -0.62 4.34
C ALA A 148 -4.36 -1.65 5.21
N ASN A 149 -5.28 -1.18 6.06
CA ASN A 149 -6.10 -2.03 6.91
C ASN A 149 -7.10 -2.89 6.11
N ASP A 150 -7.84 -2.29 5.18
CA ASP A 150 -8.80 -3.02 4.34
C ASP A 150 -8.11 -4.10 3.51
N PHE A 151 -6.94 -3.78 2.94
CA PHE A 151 -6.12 -4.74 2.22
C PHE A 151 -5.63 -5.88 3.14
N ALA A 152 -5.12 -5.56 4.33
CA ALA A 152 -4.61 -6.55 5.27
C ALA A 152 -5.71 -7.50 5.73
N GLN A 153 -6.89 -7.00 6.09
CA GLN A 153 -8.03 -7.80 6.53
C GLN A 153 -8.52 -8.77 5.44
N GLU A 154 -8.69 -8.28 4.22
CA GLU A 154 -9.15 -9.10 3.10
C GLU A 154 -8.08 -10.13 2.69
N THR A 155 -6.80 -9.74 2.67
CA THR A 155 -5.69 -10.65 2.37
C THR A 155 -5.54 -11.71 3.46
N MET A 156 -5.70 -11.34 4.73
CA MET A 156 -5.67 -12.29 5.84
C MET A 156 -6.77 -13.36 5.68
N ARG A 157 -7.97 -12.97 5.26
CA ARG A 157 -9.07 -13.90 4.98
C ARG A 157 -8.69 -14.92 3.89
N GLN A 158 -7.97 -14.48 2.86
CA GLN A 158 -7.49 -15.34 1.78
C GLN A 158 -6.37 -16.26 2.24
N VAL A 159 -5.36 -15.72 2.93
CA VAL A 159 -4.25 -16.49 3.50
C VAL A 159 -4.78 -17.57 4.45
N LYS A 160 -5.77 -17.25 5.31
CA LYS A 160 -6.42 -18.24 6.20
C LYS A 160 -7.11 -19.36 5.43
N GLU A 161 -7.65 -19.09 4.25
CA GLU A 161 -8.22 -20.13 3.40
C GLU A 161 -7.14 -21.00 2.75
N GLU A 162 -6.04 -20.38 2.29
CA GLU A 162 -4.86 -21.09 1.79
C GLU A 162 -4.23 -21.98 2.89
N MET A 163 -4.18 -21.51 4.14
CA MET A 163 -3.72 -22.29 5.30
C MET A 163 -4.59 -23.53 5.54
N LYS A 164 -5.92 -23.43 5.41
CA LYS A 164 -6.83 -24.59 5.55
C LYS A 164 -6.58 -25.60 4.45
N GLN A 165 -6.41 -25.14 3.21
CA GLN A 165 -6.12 -26.01 2.06
C GLN A 165 -4.76 -26.69 2.20
N ALA A 166 -3.75 -26.00 2.73
CA ALA A 166 -2.44 -26.58 3.00
C ALA A 166 -2.44 -27.61 4.15
N ASN A 167 -3.42 -27.55 5.05
CA ASN A 167 -3.56 -28.46 6.19
C ASN A 167 -4.49 -29.67 5.95
N GLY A 168 -5.43 -29.57 5.01
CA GLY A 168 -6.26 -30.69 4.56
C GLY A 168 -5.62 -31.40 3.37
N GLU A 169 -4.98 -32.55 3.62
CA GLU A 169 -4.27 -33.41 2.65
C GLU A 169 -4.89 -33.56 1.24
N SER A 170 -4.01 -33.78 0.24
CA SER A 170 -4.26 -34.42 -1.07
C SER A 170 -5.67 -34.27 -1.67
N LEU A 171 -5.81 -33.35 -2.62
CA LEU A 171 -6.78 -33.53 -3.68
C LEU A 171 -6.22 -34.55 -4.67
N ASP A 172 -6.85 -35.72 -4.65
CA ASP A 172 -7.12 -36.61 -5.78
C ASP A 172 -6.82 -35.98 -7.15
N GLU A 173 -6.17 -36.75 -8.02
CA GLU A 173 -5.85 -36.38 -9.41
C GLU A 173 -7.13 -36.04 -10.18
N GLY A 174 -7.52 -34.78 -10.13
CA GLY A 174 -8.72 -34.26 -10.78
C GLY A 174 -8.47 -32.84 -11.25
N SER A 175 -7.76 -32.72 -12.38
CA SER A 175 -7.80 -31.63 -13.36
C SER A 175 -8.33 -30.27 -12.85
N GLY A 176 -7.42 -29.32 -12.59
CA GLY A 176 -7.83 -27.95 -12.33
C GLY A 176 -6.73 -27.07 -11.77
N GLY A 177 -5.62 -26.92 -12.49
CA GLY A 177 -4.72 -25.78 -12.30
C GLY A 177 -5.48 -24.49 -12.64
N GLY A 178 -6.28 -23.99 -11.69
CA GLY A 178 -7.02 -22.76 -11.82
C GLY A 178 -6.05 -21.59 -11.74
N ASP A 179 -5.88 -20.91 -12.86
CA ASP A 179 -4.98 -19.78 -13.05
C ASP A 179 -5.24 -18.67 -12.02
N PHE A 180 -4.43 -18.67 -10.95
CA PHE A 180 -4.50 -17.75 -9.82
C PHE A 180 -4.36 -16.28 -10.26
N LYS A 181 -3.64 -16.02 -11.37
CA LYS A 181 -3.56 -14.68 -11.97
C LYS A 181 -4.93 -14.13 -12.34
N SER A 182 -5.89 -14.97 -12.73
CA SER A 182 -7.24 -14.55 -13.06
C SER A 182 -8.04 -14.11 -11.82
N ARG A 183 -7.86 -14.78 -10.67
CA ARG A 183 -8.53 -14.40 -9.42
C ARG A 183 -7.94 -13.12 -8.81
N TRP A 184 -6.62 -12.94 -8.93
CA TRP A 184 -5.93 -11.71 -8.53
C TRP A 184 -6.24 -10.53 -9.46
N SER A 185 -6.28 -10.75 -10.78
CA SER A 185 -6.66 -9.72 -11.76
C SER A 185 -8.10 -9.24 -11.57
N CYS A 186 -9.03 -10.15 -11.23
CA CYS A 186 -10.41 -9.78 -10.92
C CYS A 186 -10.52 -8.95 -9.61
N PHE A 187 -9.55 -9.08 -8.70
CA PHE A 187 -9.49 -8.32 -7.46
C PHE A 187 -8.98 -6.88 -7.67
N THR A 188 -7.93 -6.68 -8.47
CA THR A 188 -7.47 -5.33 -8.84
C THR A 188 -8.56 -4.52 -9.55
N GLU A 189 -9.42 -5.18 -10.33
CA GLU A 189 -10.58 -4.55 -10.97
C GLU A 189 -11.71 -4.22 -10.00
N LYS A 190 -11.89 -5.01 -8.92
CA LYS A 190 -13.02 -4.87 -8.00
C LYS A 190 -12.79 -3.83 -6.90
N LEU A 191 -11.54 -3.60 -6.48
CA LEU A 191 -11.19 -2.48 -5.60
C LEU A 191 -11.28 -1.14 -6.35
N GLY A 192 -10.81 -1.05 -7.61
CA GLY A 192 -11.00 0.14 -8.45
C GLY A 192 -12.46 0.42 -8.83
N GLY A 193 -13.36 -0.56 -8.69
CA GLY A 193 -14.79 -0.40 -8.98
C GLY A 193 -15.63 0.14 -7.82
N LEU A 194 -15.11 0.22 -6.59
CA LEU A 194 -15.91 0.56 -5.40
C LEU A 194 -15.99 2.06 -5.10
N LEU A 195 -15.34 2.91 -5.89
CA LEU A 195 -15.51 4.38 -5.88
C LEU A 195 -16.29 4.92 -7.10
N GLY A 196 -16.74 4.08 -8.02
CA GLY A 196 -17.44 4.49 -9.24
C GLY A 196 -18.92 4.10 -9.25
N GLY A 197 -19.77 4.88 -8.58
CA GLY A 197 -21.22 4.65 -8.54
C GLY A 197 -22.03 5.93 -8.56
N GLY A 198 -22.10 6.58 -9.72
CA GLY A 198 -22.88 7.80 -9.94
C GLY A 198 -23.12 8.15 -11.42
N GLU A 199 -23.46 7.14 -12.22
CA GLU A 199 -24.21 7.30 -13.50
C GLU A 199 -25.68 7.68 -13.14
N ASP A 200 -26.47 8.50 -13.81
CA ASP A 200 -26.46 9.02 -15.18
C ASP A 200 -27.58 10.08 -15.36
N ASN A 201 -27.50 10.79 -16.50
CA ASN A 201 -28.62 11.12 -17.42
C ASN A 201 -29.16 12.56 -17.45
N SER A 202 -28.82 13.29 -18.52
CA SER A 202 -29.86 13.99 -19.30
C SER A 202 -29.43 14.28 -20.75
N HIS A 203 -29.96 13.45 -21.64
CA HIS A 203 -30.69 13.79 -22.88
C HIS A 203 -30.06 14.65 -24.00
N SER A 204 -29.99 13.95 -25.14
CA SER A 204 -29.92 14.31 -26.55
C SER A 204 -30.86 15.42 -27.08
N ARG A 205 -30.40 16.01 -28.22
CA ARG A 205 -31.07 16.78 -29.32
C ARG A 205 -30.72 18.28 -29.30
N GLY A 206 -30.31 18.94 -30.38
CA GLY A 206 -30.08 18.61 -31.80
C GLY A 206 -29.94 19.92 -32.63
N ASN A 207 -29.22 19.85 -33.75
CA ASN A 207 -29.24 20.66 -35.00
C ASN A 207 -29.20 22.21 -35.03
N GLY A 208 -28.46 22.73 -36.04
CA GLY A 208 -28.61 24.05 -36.68
C GLY A 208 -27.30 24.83 -36.74
N GLU A 209 -26.53 24.79 -37.83
CA GLU A 209 -26.59 25.65 -39.05
C GLU A 209 -25.75 26.94 -38.97
N GLU A 210 -24.89 27.12 -39.99
CA GLU A 210 -24.46 28.38 -40.66
C GLU A 210 -23.74 29.47 -39.81
N ALA A 211 -22.79 30.28 -40.28
CA ALA A 211 -22.05 30.46 -41.53
C ALA A 211 -20.93 31.52 -41.27
N ALA A 212 -19.91 31.49 -42.12
CA ALA A 212 -19.18 32.62 -42.75
C ALA A 212 -18.56 33.80 -41.95
N GLY A 213 -17.32 34.10 -42.36
CA GLY A 213 -16.70 35.45 -42.38
C GLY A 213 -15.90 35.81 -41.13
N SER A 214 -14.78 36.51 -41.16
CA SER A 214 -14.04 37.18 -42.24
C SER A 214 -12.78 37.81 -41.61
N GLU A 215 -11.72 37.85 -42.41
CA GLU A 215 -10.71 38.91 -42.48
C GLU A 215 -9.64 39.10 -41.39
N ALA A 216 -8.45 39.30 -41.94
CA ALA A 216 -7.19 39.64 -41.32
C ALA A 216 -7.10 41.14 -40.96
N HIS A 217 -6.29 41.48 -39.96
CA HIS A 217 -5.40 42.63 -40.11
C HIS A 217 -4.20 42.59 -39.17
N SER A 218 -3.06 42.91 -39.76
CA SER A 218 -1.72 43.10 -39.25
C SER A 218 -1.62 44.24 -38.22
N GLN A 219 -0.59 44.25 -37.37
CA GLN A 219 0.50 45.24 -37.44
C GLN A 219 1.49 45.13 -36.26
N GLU A 220 2.76 45.30 -36.63
CA GLU A 220 3.97 45.49 -35.82
C GLU A 220 4.00 46.89 -35.15
N THR A 221 4.72 46.98 -34.02
CA THR A 221 5.66 48.06 -33.60
C THR A 221 6.42 47.48 -32.39
N ASP A 222 7.73 47.23 -32.36
CA ASP A 222 8.93 48.09 -32.48
C ASP A 222 9.18 49.09 -31.33
N GLY A 223 10.44 49.10 -30.86
CA GLY A 223 11.07 50.08 -29.96
C GLY A 223 10.88 49.85 -28.45
N GLY A 224 11.87 49.88 -27.57
CA GLY A 224 13.28 50.26 -27.67
C GLY A 224 13.85 50.53 -26.27
N HIS A 225 15.11 50.15 -26.08
CA HIS A 225 16.16 50.67 -25.18
C HIS A 225 15.82 51.56 -23.96
N GLY A 226 16.43 51.20 -22.82
CA GLY A 226 16.69 52.11 -21.69
C GLY A 226 17.55 51.45 -20.61
N GLN A 227 18.87 51.51 -20.76
CA GLN A 227 19.82 51.40 -19.65
C GLN A 227 19.80 52.72 -18.87
N ASP A 228 19.84 52.70 -17.54
CA ASP A 228 20.60 53.70 -16.77
C ASP A 228 20.93 53.20 -15.36
N GLU A 229 22.06 53.71 -14.88
CA GLU A 229 22.88 53.32 -13.76
C GLU A 229 22.36 53.86 -12.41
N GLY A 230 22.89 53.31 -11.31
CA GLY A 230 22.65 53.87 -9.97
C GLY A 230 23.50 53.18 -8.90
N GLN A 231 24.77 53.58 -8.81
CA GLN A 231 25.72 53.25 -7.75
C GLN A 231 25.42 53.99 -6.43
N GLY A 232 25.92 53.43 -5.31
CA GLY A 232 26.21 54.13 -4.05
C GLY A 232 25.13 53.98 -2.98
N MET A 233 25.40 53.87 -1.67
CA MET A 233 26.63 54.09 -0.91
C MET A 233 26.42 53.51 0.51
N GLU A 234 27.53 53.12 1.11
CA GLU A 234 27.84 52.86 2.54
C GLU A 234 26.82 53.34 3.60
N ARG A 235 26.51 52.46 4.56
CA ARG A 235 27.02 52.49 5.96
C ARG A 235 26.62 51.23 6.73
#